data_AF-A0A1S7PE19-F1
#
_entry.id   AF-A0A1S7PE19-F1
#
_cell.length_a   1.000
_cell.length_b   1.000
_cell.length_c   1.000
_cell.angle_alpha   90.00
_cell.angle_beta   90.00
_cell.angle_gamma   90.00
#
_symmetry.space_group_name_H-M   'P 1'
#
loop_
_entity.id
_entity.type
_entity.pdbx_description
1 polymer ?
#
loop_
_entity_poly.entity_id
_entity_poly.type
_entity_poly.pdbx_seq_one_letter_code
_entity_poly.pdbx_strand_id
1 'polypeptide(L)'
;MSENMTFTIEAGHAKVLKQAARALTSTAKSKAHNPPLSGQSEAFSREETGEATVEGVAAAELRQIIERIERLEEEKSAISADIKDVIGEAKGRGYDTKAIRTIIRLRKKDANERIEEETILQTYMAALGME
;
A
#
# COMPACT_ATOMS: atom_id res chain seq x y z
N MET A 1 -5.59 15.45 -9.52
CA MET A 1 -5.31 15.07 -8.12
C MET A 1 -5.37 13.57 -7.81
N SER A 2 -6.09 12.71 -8.56
CA SER A 2 -6.09 11.26 -8.23
C SER A 2 -4.86 10.49 -8.73
N GLU A 3 -4.14 10.99 -9.73
CA GLU A 3 -2.92 10.33 -10.24
C GLU A 3 -1.70 10.53 -9.32
N ASN A 4 -1.65 11.63 -8.57
CA ASN A 4 -0.58 11.86 -7.60
C ASN A 4 -0.73 10.99 -6.34
N MET A 5 -1.95 10.60 -5.97
CA MET A 5 -2.17 9.82 -4.75
C MET A 5 -1.83 8.33 -4.93
N THR A 6 -1.99 7.79 -6.15
CA THR A 6 -1.58 6.41 -6.48
C THR A 6 -0.06 6.27 -6.60
N PHE A 7 0.65 7.28 -7.11
CA PHE A 7 2.12 7.25 -7.23
C PHE A 7 2.83 7.25 -5.85
N THR A 8 2.24 7.93 -4.86
CA THR A 8 2.78 7.97 -3.49
C THR A 8 2.63 6.64 -2.76
N ILE A 9 1.57 5.85 -3.05
CA ILE A 9 1.36 4.54 -2.42
C ILE A 9 2.33 3.49 -2.99
N GLU A 10 2.58 3.48 -4.31
CA GLU A 10 3.58 2.57 -4.91
C GLU A 10 5.00 2.85 -4.43
N ALA A 11 5.39 4.13 -4.33
CA ALA A 11 6.72 4.52 -3.83
C ALA A 11 6.88 4.21 -2.33
N GLY A 12 5.81 4.35 -1.54
CA GLY A 12 5.78 3.97 -0.13
C GLY A 12 5.95 2.47 0.10
N HIS A 13 5.22 1.64 -0.66
CA HIS A 13 5.33 0.18 -0.62
C HIS A 13 6.73 -0.31 -0.96
N ALA A 14 7.38 0.25 -1.99
CA ALA A 14 8.75 -0.12 -2.36
C ALA A 14 9.77 0.22 -1.25
N LYS A 15 9.57 1.32 -0.53
CA LYS A 15 10.45 1.73 0.59
C LYS A 15 10.27 0.83 1.82
N VAL A 16 9.03 0.44 2.14
CA VAL A 16 8.71 -0.48 3.23
C VAL A 16 9.25 -1.89 2.92
N LEU A 17 9.07 -2.39 1.70
CA LEU A 17 9.65 -3.66 1.24
C LEU A 17 11.19 -3.66 1.30
N LYS A 18 11.84 -2.55 0.92
CA LYS A 18 13.30 -2.42 0.97
C LYS A 18 13.83 -2.31 2.40
N GLN A 19 13.07 -1.73 3.32
CA GLN A 19 13.39 -1.70 4.76
C GLN A 19 13.17 -3.07 5.41
N ALA A 20 12.08 -3.76 5.09
CA ALA A 20 11.82 -5.14 5.54
C ALA A 20 12.89 -6.13 5.04
N ALA A 21 13.30 -6.01 3.77
CA ALA A 21 14.40 -6.81 3.21
C ALA A 21 15.77 -6.52 3.89
N ARG A 22 16.01 -5.27 4.32
CA ARG A 22 17.20 -4.90 5.09
C ARG A 22 17.17 -5.44 6.52
N ALA A 23 16.01 -5.45 7.17
CA ALA A 23 15.83 -6.03 8.50
C ALA A 23 16.07 -7.55 8.49
N LEU A 24 15.61 -8.25 7.44
CA LEU A 24 15.87 -9.69 7.24
C LEU A 24 17.35 -10.00 6.95
N THR A 25 18.08 -9.11 6.28
CA THR A 25 19.51 -9.29 5.97
C THR A 25 20.45 -8.89 7.10
N SER A 26 20.06 -7.97 8.00
CA SER A 26 20.84 -7.70 9.23
C SER A 26 20.81 -8.89 10.18
N THR A 27 19.69 -9.61 10.26
CA THR A 27 19.57 -10.87 11.02
C THR A 27 20.38 -11.99 10.38
N ALA A 28 20.58 -11.98 9.06
CA ALA A 28 21.43 -12.95 8.37
C ALA A 28 22.94 -12.67 8.52
N LYS A 29 23.37 -11.41 8.76
CA LYS A 29 24.79 -11.04 8.83
C LYS A 29 25.46 -11.36 10.17
N SER A 30 24.70 -11.54 11.26
CA SER A 30 25.22 -12.10 12.52
C SER A 30 25.55 -13.60 12.43
N LYS A 31 25.20 -14.26 11.31
CA LYS A 31 25.45 -15.69 11.06
C LYS A 31 26.89 -16.01 10.57
N ALA A 32 27.76 -15.01 10.47
CA ALA A 32 29.19 -15.22 10.21
C ALA A 32 29.91 -15.61 11.51
N HIS A 33 29.84 -16.89 11.83
CA HIS A 33 30.56 -17.55 12.92
C HIS A 33 32.08 -17.43 12.69
N ASN A 34 32.77 -16.64 13.52
CA ASN A 34 34.21 -16.80 13.76
C ASN A 34 34.37 -17.96 14.76
N PRO A 35 35.24 -18.96 14.52
CA PRO A 35 35.42 -20.07 15.46
C PRO A 35 35.99 -19.56 16.79
N PRO A 36 35.66 -20.21 17.93
CA PRO A 36 35.91 -19.62 19.24
C PRO A 36 37.39 -19.71 19.61
N LEU A 37 37.91 -18.64 20.23
CA LEU A 37 39.08 -18.74 21.08
C LEU A 37 38.75 -19.73 22.20
N SER A 38 39.53 -20.80 22.30
CA SER A 38 39.36 -21.82 23.33
C SER A 38 39.55 -21.19 24.71
N GLY A 39 38.51 -21.19 25.55
CA GLY A 39 38.71 -20.87 26.96
C GLY A 39 37.51 -20.47 27.81
N GLN A 40 36.31 -20.24 27.29
CA GLN A 40 35.11 -20.00 28.13
C GLN A 40 33.86 -20.59 27.49
N SER A 41 33.57 -21.85 27.81
CA SER A 41 32.29 -22.49 27.53
C SER A 41 31.38 -22.25 28.72
N GLU A 42 30.45 -21.30 28.59
CA GLU A 42 29.02 -21.46 28.89
C GLU A 42 28.28 -20.35 28.11
N ALA A 43 28.16 -20.53 26.79
CA ALA A 43 27.16 -19.80 26.04
C ALA A 43 25.84 -20.54 26.26
N PHE A 44 24.91 -19.92 27.00
CA PHE A 44 23.57 -20.44 27.25
C PHE A 44 22.94 -20.97 25.95
N SER A 45 22.29 -22.13 26.03
CA SER A 45 21.73 -22.77 24.84
C SER A 45 20.67 -21.88 24.19
N ARG A 46 20.43 -22.03 22.88
CA ARG A 46 19.41 -21.23 22.15
C ARG A 46 17.99 -21.34 22.75
N GLU A 47 17.72 -22.43 23.47
CA GLU A 47 16.50 -22.66 24.23
C GLU A 47 16.46 -21.87 25.56
N GLU A 48 17.62 -21.56 26.12
CA GLU A 48 17.82 -20.87 27.39
C GLU A 48 17.92 -19.34 27.20
N THR A 49 18.38 -18.88 26.03
CA THR A 49 18.42 -17.45 25.67
C THR A 49 17.06 -16.86 25.26
N GLY A 50 16.01 -17.68 25.13
CA GLY A 50 14.69 -17.24 24.66
C GLY A 50 14.64 -16.79 23.19
N GLU A 51 15.72 -16.96 22.42
CA GLU A 51 15.79 -16.53 21.02
C GLU A 51 14.76 -17.28 20.15
N ALA A 52 14.59 -18.59 20.37
CA ALA A 52 13.60 -19.40 19.64
C ALA A 52 12.14 -19.01 19.94
N THR A 53 11.84 -18.53 21.16
CA THR A 53 10.50 -18.08 21.52
C THR A 53 10.20 -16.71 20.90
N VAL A 54 11.18 -15.81 20.86
CA VAL A 54 11.08 -14.52 20.17
C VAL A 54 10.91 -14.69 18.66
N GLU A 55 11.67 -15.60 18.02
CA GLU A 55 11.49 -15.96 16.61
C GLU A 55 10.06 -16.50 16.34
N GLY A 56 9.54 -17.34 17.25
CA GLY A 56 8.18 -17.87 17.17
C GLY A 56 7.09 -16.80 17.28
N VAL A 57 7.25 -15.84 18.19
CA VAL A 57 6.31 -14.72 18.38
C VAL A 57 6.30 -13.80 17.16
N ALA A 58 7.47 -13.42 16.65
CA ALA A 58 7.58 -12.57 15.46
C ALA A 58 6.98 -13.25 14.21
N ALA A 59 7.18 -14.57 14.06
CA ALA A 59 6.57 -15.33 12.98
C ALA A 59 5.04 -15.45 13.13
N ALA A 60 4.51 -15.53 14.35
CA ALA A 60 3.07 -15.54 14.61
C ALA A 60 2.42 -14.18 14.28
N GLU A 61 3.04 -13.08 14.67
CA GLU A 61 2.57 -11.73 14.34
C GLU A 61 2.54 -11.49 12.82
N LEU A 62 3.60 -11.89 12.10
CA LEU A 62 3.65 -11.77 10.64
C LEU A 62 2.52 -12.57 9.96
N ARG A 63 2.22 -13.78 10.42
CA ARG A 63 1.11 -14.58 9.89
C ARG A 63 -0.23 -13.87 10.08
N GLN A 64 -0.50 -13.32 11.26
CA GLN A 64 -1.73 -12.58 11.52
C GLN A 64 -1.89 -11.34 10.63
N ILE A 65 -0.79 -10.62 10.37
CA ILE A 65 -0.80 -9.47 9.46
C ILE A 65 -1.13 -9.92 8.04
N ILE A 66 -0.49 -10.99 7.55
CA ILE A 66 -0.72 -11.53 6.20
C ILE A 66 -2.17 -11.98 6.04
N GLU A 67 -2.68 -12.81 6.95
CA GLU A 67 -4.07 -13.30 6.91
C GLU A 67 -5.08 -12.14 6.87
N ARG A 68 -4.84 -11.09 7.66
CA ARG A 68 -5.70 -9.90 7.66
C ARG A 68 -5.63 -9.13 6.33
N ILE A 69 -4.45 -9.04 5.70
CA ILE A 69 -4.29 -8.40 4.40
C ILE A 69 -4.99 -9.21 3.31
N GLU A 70 -4.84 -10.54 3.30
CA GLU A 70 -5.47 -11.42 2.32
C GLU A 70 -6.99 -11.29 2.35
N ARG A 71 -7.60 -11.29 3.55
CA ARG A 71 -9.03 -11.04 3.70
C ARG A 71 -9.44 -9.67 3.13
N LEU A 72 -8.67 -8.62 3.41
CA LEU A 72 -8.96 -7.27 2.90
C LEU A 72 -8.81 -7.18 1.38
N GLU A 73 -7.88 -7.91 0.77
CA GLU A 73 -7.74 -7.96 -0.70
C GLU A 73 -8.91 -8.72 -1.36
N GLU A 74 -9.42 -9.77 -0.73
CA GLU A 74 -10.65 -10.45 -1.17
C GLU A 74 -11.86 -9.50 -1.12
N GLU A 75 -12.07 -8.82 0.02
CA GLU A 75 -13.14 -7.83 0.19
C GLU A 75 -13.04 -6.70 -0.86
N LYS A 76 -11.83 -6.19 -1.09
CA LYS A 76 -11.55 -5.17 -2.11
C LYS A 76 -11.84 -5.65 -3.52
N SER A 77 -11.53 -6.92 -3.82
CA SER A 77 -11.85 -7.53 -5.12
C SER A 77 -13.36 -7.64 -5.33
N ALA A 78 -14.10 -8.11 -4.31
CA ALA A 78 -15.56 -8.19 -4.36
C ALA A 78 -16.19 -6.80 -4.58
N ILE A 79 -15.78 -5.80 -3.79
CA ILE A 79 -16.25 -4.41 -3.96
C ILE A 79 -15.92 -3.87 -5.35
N SER A 80 -14.74 -4.20 -5.88
CA SER A 80 -14.34 -3.79 -7.23
C SER A 80 -15.20 -4.43 -8.32
N ALA A 81 -15.68 -5.66 -8.12
CA ALA A 81 -16.63 -6.31 -9.00
C ALA A 81 -17.99 -5.61 -8.95
N ASP A 82 -18.52 -5.34 -7.76
CA ASP A 82 -19.79 -4.63 -7.57
C ASP A 82 -19.78 -3.25 -8.24
N ILE A 83 -18.67 -2.51 -8.11
CA ILE A 83 -18.49 -1.21 -8.77
C ILE A 83 -18.55 -1.36 -10.30
N LYS A 84 -17.95 -2.42 -10.86
CA LYS A 84 -17.99 -2.67 -12.31
C LYS A 84 -19.41 -2.98 -12.77
N ASP A 85 -20.15 -3.76 -12.00
CA ASP A 85 -21.53 -4.11 -12.32
C ASP A 85 -22.43 -2.87 -12.33
N VAL A 86 -22.33 -2.00 -11.32
CA VAL A 86 -23.07 -0.72 -11.29
C VAL A 86 -22.71 0.20 -12.46
N ILE A 87 -21.43 0.28 -12.84
CA ILE A 87 -21.01 1.03 -14.02
C ILE A 87 -21.55 0.38 -15.31
N GLY A 88 -21.62 -0.96 -15.35
CA GLY A 88 -22.20 -1.74 -16.44
C GLY A 88 -23.70 -1.46 -16.60
N GLU A 89 -24.45 -1.41 -15.51
CA GLU A 89 -25.86 -1.00 -15.51
C GLU A 89 -26.04 0.42 -16.05
N ALA A 90 -25.21 1.36 -15.60
CA ALA A 90 -25.25 2.74 -16.08
C ALA A 90 -25.00 2.80 -17.60
N LYS A 91 -24.05 2.00 -18.11
CA LYS A 91 -23.80 1.87 -19.55
C LYS A 91 -25.01 1.29 -20.29
N GLY A 92 -25.65 0.25 -19.75
CA GLY A 92 -26.86 -0.34 -20.33
C GLY A 92 -28.04 0.63 -20.40
N ARG A 93 -28.09 1.58 -19.46
CA ARG A 93 -29.07 2.69 -19.44
C ARG A 93 -28.70 3.87 -20.35
N GLY A 94 -27.52 3.84 -20.99
CA GLY A 94 -27.06 4.87 -21.92
C GLY A 94 -26.24 6.01 -21.30
N TYR A 95 -25.79 5.89 -20.04
CA TYR A 95 -24.91 6.88 -19.44
C TYR A 95 -23.44 6.71 -19.88
N ASP A 96 -22.70 7.82 -19.99
CA ASP A 96 -21.26 7.77 -20.23
C ASP A 96 -20.48 7.38 -18.96
N THR A 97 -19.93 6.17 -19.00
CA THR A 97 -19.07 5.62 -17.93
C THR A 97 -17.81 6.44 -17.65
N LYS A 98 -17.24 7.15 -18.65
CA LYS A 98 -16.07 8.01 -18.47
C LYS A 98 -16.44 9.25 -17.66
N ALA A 99 -17.55 9.90 -18.02
CA ALA A 99 -18.10 11.03 -17.29
C ALA A 99 -18.40 10.66 -15.82
N ILE A 100 -19.05 9.51 -15.58
CA ILE A 100 -19.34 9.00 -14.22
C ILE A 100 -18.06 8.85 -13.39
N ARG A 101 -17.02 8.19 -13.91
CA ARG A 101 -15.75 8.05 -13.19
C ARG A 101 -15.10 9.39 -12.88
N THR A 102 -15.20 10.34 -13.81
CA THR A 102 -14.71 11.71 -13.61
C THR A 102 -15.47 12.43 -12.50
N ILE A 103 -16.80 12.32 -12.48
CA ILE A 103 -17.64 12.90 -11.42
C ILE A 103 -17.29 12.28 -10.06
N ILE A 104 -17.16 10.95 -9.97
CA ILE A 104 -16.78 10.28 -8.72
C ILE A 104 -15.43 10.81 -8.20
N ARG A 105 -14.45 11.00 -9.09
CA ARG A 105 -13.14 11.56 -8.72
C ARG A 105 -13.24 13.01 -8.27
N LEU A 106 -14.02 13.84 -8.96
CA LEU A 106 -14.24 15.24 -8.61
C LEU A 106 -14.94 15.37 -7.24
N ARG A 107 -15.90 14.48 -6.95
CA ARG A 107 -16.61 14.44 -5.66
C ARG A 107 -15.75 14.01 -4.48
N LYS A 108 -14.56 13.43 -4.72
CA LYS A 108 -13.59 13.07 -3.67
C LYS A 108 -12.67 14.24 -3.31
N LYS A 109 -12.60 15.28 -4.13
CA LYS A 109 -11.79 16.48 -3.86
C LYS A 109 -12.52 17.41 -2.90
N ASP A 110 -11.76 18.28 -2.23
CA ASP A 110 -12.36 19.37 -1.45
C ASP A 110 -13.12 20.34 -2.37
N ALA A 111 -14.19 20.95 -1.85
CA ALA A 111 -15.02 21.84 -2.64
C ALA A 111 -14.28 23.11 -3.06
N ASN A 112 -13.46 23.68 -2.19
CA ASN A 112 -12.71 24.90 -2.48
C ASN A 112 -11.60 24.60 -3.49
N GLU A 113 -10.89 23.49 -3.28
CA GLU A 113 -9.84 23.01 -4.19
C GLU A 113 -10.37 22.80 -5.62
N ARG A 114 -11.57 22.23 -5.75
CA ARG A 114 -12.25 22.08 -7.05
C ARG A 114 -12.60 23.41 -7.70
N ILE A 115 -13.11 24.38 -6.94
CA ILE A 115 -13.47 25.70 -7.46
C ILE A 115 -12.22 26.46 -7.92
N GLU A 116 -11.14 26.38 -7.15
CA GLU A 116 -9.86 27.01 -7.50
C GLU A 116 -9.29 26.43 -8.80
N GLU A 117 -9.20 25.10 -8.91
CA GLU A 117 -8.77 24.43 -10.14
C GLU A 117 -9.65 24.79 -11.34
N GLU A 118 -10.98 24.82 -11.16
CA GLU A 118 -11.94 25.16 -12.22
C GLU A 118 -11.78 26.62 -12.67
N THR A 119 -11.57 27.54 -11.73
CA THR A 119 -11.36 28.97 -12.03
C THR A 119 -10.07 29.18 -12.83
N ILE A 120 -8.99 28.51 -12.42
CA ILE A 120 -7.70 28.57 -13.13
C ILE A 120 -7.85 27.99 -14.54
N LEU A 121 -8.50 26.83 -14.66
CA LEU A 121 -8.72 26.17 -15.95
C LEU A 121 -9.56 27.04 -16.90
N GLN A 122 -10.67 27.60 -16.41
CA GLN A 122 -11.51 28.51 -17.19
C GLN A 122 -10.73 29.73 -17.67
N THR A 123 -9.89 30.33 -16.81
CA THR A 123 -9.03 31.47 -17.17
C THR A 123 -8.09 31.10 -18.33
N TYR A 124 -7.50 29.91 -18.30
CA TYR A 124 -6.62 29.44 -19.37
C TYR A 124 -7.38 29.08 -20.65
N MET A 125 -8.56 28.47 -20.55
CA MET A 125 -9.40 28.17 -21.71
C MET A 125 -9.83 29.45 -22.43
N ALA A 126 -10.26 30.47 -21.68
CA ALA A 126 -10.60 31.79 -22.21
C ALA A 126 -9.39 32.43 -22.92
N ALA A 127 -8.20 32.40 -22.31
CA ALA A 127 -6.98 32.92 -22.92
C ALA A 127 -6.57 32.18 -24.21
N LEU A 128 -6.95 30.90 -24.33
CA LEU A 128 -6.71 30.07 -25.52
C LEU A 128 -7.86 30.12 -26.55
N GLY A 129 -8.96 30.83 -26.27
CA GLY A 129 -10.14 30.88 -27.14
C GLY A 129 -10.91 29.56 -27.22
N MET A 130 -10.85 28.74 -26.16
CA MET A 130 -11.50 27.43 -26.05
C MET A 130 -12.79 27.47 -25.22
N GLU A 131 -13.61 28.52 -25.38
CA GLU A 131 -14.89 28.69 -24.65
C GLU A 131 -16.05 27.89 -25.26
#